data_AF-A0A9D4G4W0-F1
#
_entry.id   AF-A0A9D4G4W0-F1
#
_cell.length_a   1.000
_cell.length_b   1.000
_cell.length_c   1.000
_cell.angle_alpha   90.00
_cell.angle_beta   90.00
_cell.angle_gamma   90.00
#
_symmetry.space_group_name_H-M   'P 1'
#
loop_
_entity.id
_entity.type
_entity.pdbx_description
1 polymer ?
#
loop_
_entity_poly.entity_id
_entity_poly.type
_entity_poly.pdbx_seq_one_letter_code
_entity_poly.pdbx_strand_id
1 'polypeptide(L)'
;MSCQSPSILQRWAQRSRHWPPPDVVQKVVSSESFLTPVGFKGSEYEHLEWRICFNIGETELVHNLNGTQAKVYVILKMVVKEVLKPNNKEITSYVLKNIIF
;
A
#
# COMPACT_ATOMS: atom_id res chain seq x y z
N MET A 1 -6.35 -11.20 13.15
CA MET A 1 -7.31 -10.27 13.76
C MET A 1 -7.73 -9.28 12.68
N SER A 2 -8.97 -9.36 12.19
CA SER A 2 -9.51 -8.40 11.23
C SER A 2 -9.93 -7.14 11.97
N CYS A 3 -9.59 -5.98 11.42
CA CYS A 3 -9.95 -4.67 11.97
C CYS A 3 -10.73 -3.91 10.91
N GLN A 4 -11.83 -3.26 11.31
CA GLN A 4 -12.49 -2.31 10.42
C GLN A 4 -11.69 -1.00 10.48
N SER A 5 -11.27 -0.49 9.32
CA SER A 5 -10.54 0.79 9.20
C SER A 5 -11.37 1.82 8.42
N PRO A 6 -12.53 2.28 8.94
CA PRO A 6 -13.46 3.05 8.13
C PRO A 6 -12.85 4.41 7.73
N SER A 7 -12.17 5.09 8.65
CA SER A 7 -11.73 6.48 8.42
C SER A 7 -10.57 6.62 7.41
N ILE A 8 -9.61 5.70 7.42
CA ILE A 8 -8.43 5.77 6.53
C ILE A 8 -8.82 5.42 5.09
N LEU A 9 -9.56 4.32 4.89
CA LEU A 9 -9.99 3.90 3.56
C LEU A 9 -11.01 4.85 2.95
N GLN A 10 -11.92 5.44 3.74
CA GLN A 10 -12.82 6.50 3.27
C GLN A 10 -12.05 7.73 2.78
N ARG A 11 -11.05 8.19 3.54
CA ARG A 11 -10.19 9.31 3.12
C ARG A 11 -9.42 8.98 1.85
N TRP A 12 -8.92 7.75 1.73
CA TRP A 12 -8.31 7.28 0.48
C TRP A 12 -9.32 7.38 -0.66
N ALA A 13 -10.52 6.80 -0.53
CA ALA A 13 -11.54 6.77 -1.58
C ALA A 13 -11.93 8.14 -2.14
N GLN A 14 -11.86 9.20 -1.32
CA GLN A 14 -12.22 10.57 -1.69
C GLN A 14 -11.13 11.33 -2.47
N ARG A 15 -9.92 10.77 -2.64
CA ARG A 15 -8.83 11.45 -3.40
C ARG A 15 -9.22 11.65 -4.86
N SER A 16 -8.97 12.85 -5.39
CA SER A 16 -9.06 13.12 -6.83
C SER A 16 -8.08 12.22 -7.60
N ARG A 17 -8.60 11.46 -8.57
CA ARG A 17 -7.85 10.43 -9.30
C ARG A 17 -8.50 10.11 -10.64
N HIS A 18 -7.69 9.67 -11.60
CA HIS A 18 -8.16 9.11 -12.88
C HIS A 18 -8.18 7.58 -12.89
N TRP A 19 -7.49 6.96 -11.93
CA TRP A 19 -7.41 5.51 -11.73
C TRP A 19 -7.26 5.24 -10.21
N PRO A 20 -7.77 4.12 -9.68
CA PRO A 20 -8.58 3.12 -10.38
C PRO A 20 -10.03 3.57 -10.57
N PRO A 21 -10.81 2.87 -11.42
CA PRO A 21 -12.24 3.12 -11.59
C PRO A 21 -13.03 3.02 -10.28
N PRO A 22 -14.21 3.68 -10.17
CA PRO A 22 -14.99 3.72 -8.93
C PRO A 22 -15.39 2.35 -8.37
N ASP A 23 -15.64 1.35 -9.21
CA ASP A 23 -15.97 -0.02 -8.77
C ASP A 23 -14.79 -0.70 -8.08
N VAL A 24 -13.57 -0.50 -8.58
CA VAL A 24 -12.34 -0.99 -7.94
C VAL A 24 -12.09 -0.25 -6.64
N VAL A 25 -12.34 1.07 -6.58
CA VAL A 25 -12.27 1.83 -5.31
C VAL A 25 -13.22 1.23 -4.28
N GLN A 26 -14.46 0.90 -4.66
CA GLN A 26 -15.43 0.30 -3.75
C GLN A 26 -14.98 -1.07 -3.23
N LYS A 27 -14.39 -1.91 -4.09
CA LYS A 27 -13.82 -3.21 -3.67
C LYS A 27 -12.68 -3.04 -2.66
N VAL A 28 -11.78 -2.08 -2.89
CA VAL A 28 -10.66 -1.80 -1.97
C VAL A 28 -11.17 -1.31 -0.61
N VAL A 29 -12.14 -0.40 -0.59
CA VAL A 29 -12.72 0.13 0.66
C VAL A 29 -13.49 -0.96 1.42
N SER A 30 -14.09 -1.90 0.70
CA SER A 30 -14.83 -3.03 1.29
C SER A 30 -13.92 -4.20 1.69
N SER A 31 -12.63 -4.14 1.35
CA SER A 31 -11.67 -5.21 1.67
C SER A 31 -11.34 -5.23 3.16
N GLU A 32 -11.15 -6.43 3.69
CA GLU A 32 -10.68 -6.60 5.07
C GLU A 32 -9.28 -6.01 5.27
N SER A 33 -9.04 -5.44 6.45
CA SER A 33 -7.72 -4.99 6.88
C SER A 33 -7.23 -5.83 8.06
N PHE A 34 -5.92 -6.01 8.12
CA PHE A 34 -5.26 -6.90 9.08
C PHE A 34 -4.33 -6.10 9.99
N LEU A 35 -4.09 -6.59 11.20
CA LEU A 35 -3.05 -6.05 12.08
C LEU A 35 -1.80 -6.91 12.01
N THR A 36 -0.64 -6.27 11.90
CA THR A 36 0.68 -6.92 11.94
C THR A 36 1.43 -6.46 13.20
N PRO A 37 2.11 -7.38 13.92
CA PRO A 37 2.92 -7.06 15.10
C PRO A 37 4.26 -6.45 14.66
N VAL A 38 4.19 -5.28 14.03
CA VAL A 38 5.34 -4.51 13.57
C VAL A 38 5.20 -3.11 14.17
N GLY A 39 5.92 -2.88 15.27
CA GLY A 39 5.98 -1.59 15.93
C GLY A 39 6.84 -0.57 15.20
N PHE A 40 6.75 0.68 15.65
CA PHE A 40 7.62 1.75 15.20
C PHE A 40 9.01 1.55 15.80
N LYS A 41 10.02 1.43 14.93
CA LYS A 41 11.39 1.12 15.33
C LYS A 41 11.94 2.20 16.27
N GLY A 42 12.35 1.80 17.47
CA GLY A 42 12.90 2.70 18.48
C GLY A 42 11.86 3.39 19.36
N SER A 43 10.57 3.03 19.25
CA SER A 43 9.54 3.44 20.21
C SER A 43 9.74 2.74 21.56
N GLU A 44 9.44 3.44 22.66
CA GLU A 44 9.39 2.87 24.01
C GLU A 44 8.47 1.64 24.07
N TYR A 45 7.41 1.65 23.25
CA TYR A 45 6.38 0.61 23.22
C TYR A 45 6.41 -0.23 21.94
N GLU A 46 7.56 -0.32 21.25
CA GLU A 46 7.68 -1.05 19.96
C GLU A 46 7.08 -2.48 20.00
N HIS A 47 7.20 -3.17 21.13
CA HIS A 47 6.68 -4.52 21.33
C HIS A 47 5.17 -4.61 21.61
N LEU A 48 4.52 -3.49 21.94
CA LEU A 48 3.08 -3.37 22.16
C LEU A 48 2.36 -2.75 20.95
N GLU A 49 3.11 -2.19 20.01
CA GLU A 49 2.58 -1.51 18.84
C GLU A 49 2.20 -2.46 17.71
N TRP A 50 1.13 -2.08 17.01
CA TRP A 50 0.61 -2.83 15.87
C TRP A 50 0.44 -1.90 14.68
N ARG A 51 0.70 -2.42 13.49
CA ARG A 51 0.50 -1.70 12.23
C ARG A 51 -0.65 -2.31 11.44
N ILE A 52 -1.52 -1.44 10.91
CA ILE A 52 -2.58 -1.83 9.99
C ILE A 52 -1.98 -2.19 8.62
N CYS A 53 -2.47 -3.27 8.04
CA CYS A 53 -2.06 -3.82 6.75
C CYS A 53 -3.29 -3.95 5.83
N PHE A 54 -3.18 -3.42 4.61
CA PHE A 54 -4.24 -3.41 3.61
C PHE A 54 -3.92 -4.33 2.43
N ASN A 55 -3.23 -5.45 2.67
CA ASN A 55 -2.73 -6.34 1.63
C ASN A 55 -3.80 -6.84 0.64
N ILE A 56 -5.04 -7.07 1.10
CA ILE A 56 -6.15 -7.48 0.22
C ILE A 56 -6.53 -6.36 -0.74
N GLY A 57 -6.73 -5.14 -0.22
CA GLY A 57 -6.97 -3.95 -1.05
C GLY A 57 -5.80 -3.63 -1.99
N GLU A 58 -4.56 -3.74 -1.52
CA GLU A 58 -3.37 -3.59 -2.37
C GLU A 58 -3.33 -4.62 -3.51
N THR A 59 -3.77 -5.85 -3.24
CA THR A 59 -3.82 -6.92 -4.23
C THR A 59 -4.88 -6.64 -5.29
N GLU A 60 -6.06 -6.15 -4.89
CA GLU A 60 -7.10 -5.70 -5.84
C GLU A 60 -6.57 -4.60 -6.76
N LEU A 61 -5.83 -3.62 -6.22
CA LEU A 61 -5.22 -2.56 -7.01
C LEU A 61 -4.20 -3.09 -8.04
N VAL A 62 -3.33 -4.02 -7.64
CA VAL A 62 -2.34 -4.61 -8.55
C VAL A 62 -3.01 -5.39 -9.67
N HIS A 63 -4.07 -6.16 -9.39
CA HIS A 63 -4.78 -6.95 -10.40
C HIS A 63 -5.55 -6.09 -11.41
N ASN A 64 -5.92 -4.85 -11.05
CA ASN A 64 -6.62 -3.92 -11.93
C ASN A 64 -5.69 -2.94 -12.68
N LEU A 65 -4.37 -3.18 -12.65
CA LEU A 65 -3.43 -2.44 -13.51
C LEU A 65 -3.59 -2.90 -14.96
N ASN A 66 -3.68 -1.95 -15.89
CA ASN A 66 -3.61 -2.26 -17.31
C ASN A 66 -2.17 -2.65 -17.73
N GLY A 67 -2.00 -3.16 -18.94
CA GLY A 67 -0.70 -3.66 -19.42
C GLY A 67 0.43 -2.61 -19.38
N THR A 68 0.14 -1.34 -19.65
CA THR A 68 1.13 -0.26 -19.56
C THR A 68 1.47 0.05 -18.11
N GLN A 69 0.47 0.20 -17.24
CA GLN A 69 0.65 0.44 -15.81
C GLN A 69 1.44 -0.69 -15.13
N ALA A 70 1.15 -1.95 -15.47
CA ALA A 70 1.88 -3.10 -14.96
C ALA A 70 3.36 -3.08 -15.35
N LYS A 71 3.68 -2.76 -16.61
CA LYS A 71 5.08 -2.60 -17.07
C LYS A 71 5.79 -1.47 -16.32
N VAL A 72 5.15 -0.32 -16.19
CA VAL A 72 5.69 0.83 -15.43
C VAL A 72 5.93 0.44 -13.97
N TYR A 73 4.99 -0.25 -13.34
CA TYR A 73 5.13 -0.73 -11.96
C TYR A 73 6.30 -1.70 -11.78
N VAL A 74 6.51 -2.63 -12.72
CA VAL A 74 7.67 -3.55 -12.71
C VAL A 74 8.98 -2.79 -12.90
N ILE A 75 9.04 -1.83 -13.83
CA ILE A 75 10.22 -0.97 -14.04
C ILE A 75 10.55 -0.20 -12.78
N LEU A 76 9.57 0.45 -12.16
CA LEU A 76 9.77 1.19 -10.91
C LEU A 76 10.24 0.29 -9.76
N LYS A 77 9.71 -0.93 -9.66
CA LYS A 77 10.21 -1.92 -8.69
C LYS A 77 11.68 -2.24 -8.92
N MET A 78 12.10 -2.40 -10.18
CA MET A 78 13.52 -2.62 -10.52
C MET A 78 14.37 -1.40 -10.15
N VAL A 79 13.93 -0.18 -10.47
CA VAL A 79 14.64 1.05 -10.09
C VAL A 79 14.80 1.17 -8.57
N VAL A 80 13.74 0.93 -7.80
CA VAL A 80 13.83 0.95 -6.34
C VAL A 80 14.83 -0.08 -5.84
N LYS A 81 14.81 -1.30 -6.39
CA LYS A 81 15.67 -2.40 -5.93
C LYS A 81 17.14 -2.20 -6.30
N GLU A 82 17.41 -1.84 -7.54
CA GLU A 82 18.76 -1.84 -8.10
C GLU A 82 19.45 -0.48 -8.00
N VAL A 83 18.69 0.62 -7.95
CA VAL A 83 19.25 1.99 -7.95
C VAL A 83 19.08 2.68 -6.61
N LEU A 84 17.89 2.61 -6.01
CA LEU A 84 17.60 3.39 -4.79
C LEU A 84 18.03 2.67 -3.50
N LYS A 85 17.67 1.39 -3.35
CA LYS A 85 17.99 0.61 -2.15
C LYS A 85 19.48 0.53 -1.80
N PRO A 86 20.42 0.44 -2.75
CA PRO A 86 21.85 0.46 -2.42
C PRO A 86 22.29 1.76 -1.75
N ASN A 87 21.65 2.87 -2.10
CA ASN A 87 21.99 4.20 -1.61
C ASN A 87 21.16 4.64 -0.39
N ASN A 88 19.95 4.12 -0.24
CA ASN A 88 19.08 4.42 0.89
C ASN A 88 18.22 3.20 1.27
N LYS A 89 18.52 2.62 2.44
CA LYS A 89 17.84 1.43 2.98
C LYS A 89 16.41 1.73 3.48
N GLU A 90 16.06 2.99 3.70
CA GLU A 90 14.72 3.40 4.13
C GLU A 90 13.73 3.39 2.95
N ILE A 91 14.22 3.46 1.71
CA ILE A 91 13.36 3.35 0.52
C ILE A 91 12.95 1.89 0.33
N THR A 92 11.71 1.60 0.70
CA THR A 92 11.12 0.26 0.58
C THR A 92 10.16 0.19 -0.60
N SER A 93 9.81 -1.05 -0.98
CA SER A 93 8.74 -1.29 -1.95
C SER A 93 7.37 -0.74 -1.48
N TYR A 94 7.21 -0.48 -0.17
CA TYR A 94 5.99 0.12 0.38
C TYR A 94 5.86 1.60 0.00
N VAL A 95 6.95 2.37 0.01
CA VAL A 95 6.95 3.76 -0.46
C VAL A 95 6.51 3.83 -1.92
N LEU A 96 7.03 2.93 -2.76
CA LEU A 96 6.63 2.83 -4.17
C LEU A 96 5.13 2.56 -4.32
N LYS A 97 4.59 1.61 -3.56
CA LYS A 97 3.15 1.30 -3.60
C LYS A 97 2.30 2.54 -3.27
N ASN A 98 2.68 3.32 -2.26
CA ASN A 98 1.97 4.54 -1.88
C ASN A 98 2.04 5.68 -2.91
N ILE A 99 3.06 5.69 -3.78
CA ILE A 99 3.16 6.66 -4.88
C ILE A 99 2.21 6.27 -6.03
N ILE A 100 2.03 4.96 -6.24
CA ILE A 100 1.24 4.42 -7.35
C ILE A 100 -0.26 4.32 -7.00
N PHE A 101 -0.62 4.17 -5.73
CA PHE A 101 -1.98 3.88 -5.24
C PHE A 101 -2.61 5.03 -4.41
#